data_AF-A0A942ISH3-F1
#
_entry.id   AF-A0A942ISH3-F1
#
_cell.length_a   1.000
_cell.length_b   1.000
_cell.length_c   1.000
_cell.angle_alpha   90.00
_cell.angle_beta   90.00
_cell.angle_gamma   90.00
#
_symmetry.space_group_name_H-M   'P 1'
#
loop_
_entity.id
_entity.type
_entity.pdbx_description
1 polymer ?
#
loop_
_entity_poly.entity_id
_entity_poly.type
_entity_poly.pdbx_seq_one_letter_code
_entity_poly.pdbx_strand_id
1 'polypeptide(L)'
;MFCTNCGTANRDDAKFCVKCGETLGDIQGEVKPSAAKVLKDDFSKKGAGFLKALFDFSFTEFVTSKIIKLLYGLTIFFAGITALIIIMIGFSAHAGVGIVALLIVAPLIFLISVIYGRVLLEIIIVIFRIAEHLAEMAQQGKIEKKHPDE
;
A
#
# COMPACT_ATOMS: atom_id res chain seq x y z
N MET A 1 -47.15 -17.79 0.44
CA MET A 1 -47.00 -16.72 1.46
C MET A 1 -47.58 -15.40 0.94
N PHE A 2 -48.09 -14.54 1.82
CA PHE A 2 -48.59 -13.21 1.42
C PHE A 2 -47.48 -12.16 1.57
N CYS A 3 -47.33 -11.28 0.56
CA CYS A 3 -46.39 -10.16 0.62
C CYS A 3 -46.84 -9.15 1.69
N THR A 4 -45.95 -8.79 2.62
CA THR A 4 -46.22 -7.80 3.68
C THR A 4 -46.31 -6.37 3.18
N ASN A 5 -45.79 -6.09 1.97
CA ASN A 5 -45.84 -4.77 1.36
C ASN A 5 -47.16 -4.52 0.60
N CYS A 6 -47.56 -5.42 -0.33
CA CYS A 6 -48.75 -5.19 -1.18
C CYS A 6 -49.90 -6.20 -1.00
N GLY A 7 -49.77 -7.17 -0.09
CA GLY A 7 -50.82 -8.15 0.22
C GLY A 7 -51.05 -9.25 -0.83
N THR A 8 -50.28 -9.29 -1.92
CA THR A 8 -50.47 -10.31 -2.97
C THR A 8 -49.99 -11.68 -2.51
N ALA A 9 -50.74 -12.73 -2.86
CA ALA A 9 -50.35 -14.11 -2.61
C ALA A 9 -49.23 -14.54 -3.57
N ASN A 10 -48.12 -15.04 -3.01
CA ASN A 10 -47.00 -15.62 -3.74
C ASN A 10 -46.81 -17.09 -3.34
N ARG A 11 -46.06 -17.83 -4.15
CA ARG A 11 -45.59 -19.18 -3.78
C ARG A 11 -44.71 -19.13 -2.52
N ASP A 12 -44.68 -20.22 -1.77
CA ASP A 12 -43.93 -20.29 -0.50
C ASP A 12 -42.40 -20.32 -0.69
N ASP A 13 -41.92 -20.57 -1.92
CA ASP A 13 -40.52 -20.54 -2.34
C ASP A 13 -40.16 -19.29 -3.18
N ALA A 14 -41.08 -18.32 -3.29
CA ALA A 14 -40.85 -17.12 -4.09
C ALA A 14 -39.88 -16.18 -3.36
N LYS A 15 -38.75 -15.86 -4.01
CA LYS A 15 -37.75 -14.90 -3.49
C LYS A 15 -38.18 -13.44 -3.60
N PHE A 16 -39.08 -13.17 -4.54
CA PHE A 16 -39.58 -11.82 -4.85
C PHE A 16 -41.09 -11.85 -5.06
N CYS A 17 -41.76 -10.75 -4.73
CA CYS A 17 -43.18 -10.59 -4.95
C CYS A 17 -43.49 -10.36 -6.44
N VAL A 18 -44.39 -11.17 -7.01
CA VAL A 18 -44.73 -11.09 -8.44
C VAL A 18 -45.45 -9.81 -8.84
N LYS A 19 -45.99 -9.05 -7.87
CA LYS A 19 -46.74 -7.82 -8.13
C LYS A 19 -45.94 -6.55 -7.88
N CYS A 20 -45.30 -6.42 -6.72
CA CYS A 20 -44.61 -5.19 -6.32
C CYS A 20 -43.07 -5.29 -6.31
N GLY A 21 -42.51 -6.49 -6.56
CA GLY A 21 -41.05 -6.69 -6.63
C GLY A 21 -40.32 -6.78 -5.28
N GLU A 22 -41.02 -6.66 -4.15
CA GLU A 22 -40.43 -6.76 -2.80
C GLU A 22 -39.77 -8.13 -2.56
N THR A 23 -38.60 -8.15 -1.91
CA THR A 23 -37.95 -9.39 -1.50
C THR A 23 -38.74 -10.10 -0.40
N LEU A 24 -39.06 -11.36 -0.62
CA LEU A 24 -39.68 -12.22 0.38
C LEU A 24 -38.55 -13.08 0.98
N GLY A 25 -38.28 -12.90 2.27
CA GLY A 25 -37.07 -13.43 2.90
C GLY A 25 -36.93 -14.95 2.81
N ASP A 26 -35.86 -15.42 2.17
CA ASP A 26 -35.44 -16.83 2.13
C ASP A 26 -34.85 -17.23 3.50
N ILE A 27 -35.55 -18.09 4.25
CA ILE A 27 -34.95 -18.83 5.36
C ILE A 27 -34.26 -20.05 4.75
N GLN A 28 -32.94 -19.97 4.53
CA GLN A 28 -31.99 -21.08 4.69
C GLN A 28 -30.53 -20.67 4.43
N GLY A 29 -29.70 -20.69 5.49
CA GLY A 29 -28.34 -21.21 5.39
C GLY A 29 -27.12 -20.29 5.65
N GLU A 30 -27.10 -19.46 6.70
CA GLU A 30 -25.84 -18.84 7.15
C GLU A 30 -24.98 -19.85 7.96
N VAL A 31 -23.96 -20.45 7.32
CA VAL A 31 -22.86 -21.08 8.07
C VAL A 31 -21.94 -19.97 8.55
N LYS A 32 -22.05 -19.59 9.83
CA LYS A 32 -21.12 -18.66 10.50
C LYS A 32 -19.67 -19.18 10.39
N PRO A 33 -18.73 -18.45 9.79
CA PRO A 33 -17.33 -18.82 9.87
C PRO A 33 -16.84 -18.61 11.32
N SER A 34 -16.30 -19.68 11.90
CA SER A 34 -15.66 -19.69 13.22
C SER A 34 -14.58 -18.61 13.33
N ALA A 35 -14.67 -17.78 14.36
CA ALA A 35 -13.80 -16.64 14.68
C ALA A 35 -12.30 -17.00 14.76
N ALA A 36 -11.96 -18.27 14.92
CA ALA A 36 -10.57 -18.74 14.97
C ALA A 36 -9.83 -18.64 13.62
N LYS A 37 -10.53 -18.60 12.48
CA LYS A 37 -9.88 -18.44 11.16
C LYS A 37 -9.60 -16.97 10.81
N VAL A 38 -10.46 -16.05 11.22
CA VAL A 38 -10.38 -14.62 10.85
C VAL A 38 -9.08 -13.98 11.35
N LEU A 39 -8.62 -14.33 12.56
CA LEU A 39 -7.41 -13.72 13.14
C LEU A 39 -6.09 -14.16 12.47
N LYS A 40 -6.08 -15.32 11.80
CA LYS A 40 -4.86 -15.88 11.18
C LYS A 40 -4.62 -15.36 9.76
N ASP A 41 -5.71 -14.97 9.10
CA ASP A 41 -5.69 -14.59 7.68
C ASP A 41 -5.28 -13.13 7.46
N ASP A 42 -5.42 -12.26 8.47
CA ASP A 42 -5.07 -10.84 8.40
C ASP A 42 -3.56 -10.58 8.34
N PHE A 43 -2.75 -11.33 9.09
CA PHE A 43 -1.29 -11.16 9.07
C PHE A 43 -0.65 -11.76 7.80
N SER A 44 -1.18 -12.90 7.33
CA SER A 44 -0.65 -13.63 6.17
C SER A 44 -0.97 -12.92 4.84
N LYS A 45 -2.19 -12.35 4.68
CA LYS A 45 -2.53 -11.55 3.48
C LYS A 45 -1.76 -10.24 3.39
N LYS A 46 -1.48 -9.58 4.52
CA LYS A 46 -0.81 -8.26 4.54
C LYS A 46 0.68 -8.37 4.18
N GLY A 47 1.37 -9.38 4.68
CA GLY A 47 2.77 -9.66 4.34
C GLY A 47 2.95 -10.15 2.90
N ALA A 48 2.10 -11.08 2.46
CA ALA A 48 2.18 -11.63 1.10
C ALA A 48 1.86 -10.58 0.02
N GLY A 49 0.87 -9.70 0.24
CA GLY A 49 0.53 -8.63 -0.72
C GLY A 49 1.61 -7.54 -0.80
N PHE A 50 2.22 -7.20 0.32
CA PHE A 50 3.28 -6.20 0.38
C PHE A 50 4.59 -6.68 -0.26
N LEU A 51 5.03 -7.92 0.02
CA LEU A 51 6.21 -8.48 -0.66
C LEU A 51 5.95 -8.74 -2.14
N LYS A 52 4.74 -9.17 -2.52
CA LYS A 52 4.36 -9.29 -3.93
C LYS A 52 4.40 -7.95 -4.65
N ALA A 53 3.98 -6.85 -4.01
CA ALA A 53 4.12 -5.49 -4.55
C ALA A 53 5.57 -4.99 -4.56
N LEU A 54 6.42 -5.45 -3.62
CA LEU A 54 7.84 -5.11 -3.56
C LEU A 54 8.63 -5.79 -4.70
N PHE A 55 8.23 -7.00 -5.10
CA PHE A 55 8.81 -7.78 -6.19
C PHE A 55 7.96 -7.74 -7.48
N ASP A 56 7.04 -6.78 -7.60
CA ASP A 56 6.29 -6.57 -8.83
C ASP A 56 7.14 -5.73 -9.80
N PHE A 57 7.85 -6.41 -10.69
CA PHE A 57 8.65 -5.78 -11.75
C PHE A 57 7.78 -5.16 -12.86
N SER A 58 6.45 -5.25 -12.75
CA SER A 58 5.47 -4.58 -13.60
C SER A 58 5.16 -3.18 -13.03
N PHE A 59 6.03 -2.21 -13.27
CA PHE A 59 5.90 -0.81 -12.84
C PHE A 59 4.81 -0.05 -13.58
N THR A 60 3.58 -0.58 -13.66
CA THR A 60 2.60 -0.06 -14.63
C THR A 60 1.49 0.79 -14.02
N GLU A 61 1.12 0.67 -12.74
CA GLU A 61 0.04 1.53 -12.20
C GLU A 61 0.03 1.63 -10.66
N PHE A 62 0.09 2.87 -10.13
CA PHE A 62 -0.25 3.27 -8.74
C PHE A 62 0.59 2.78 -7.54
N VAL A 63 1.66 2.02 -7.73
CA VAL A 63 2.45 1.48 -6.60
C VAL A 63 3.44 2.51 -6.00
N THR A 64 3.83 3.52 -6.78
CA THR A 64 4.92 4.47 -6.46
C THR A 64 4.72 5.19 -5.12
N SER A 65 3.54 5.77 -4.90
CA SER A 65 3.24 6.60 -3.71
C SER A 65 3.28 5.83 -2.38
N LYS A 66 2.92 4.53 -2.40
CA LYS A 66 2.98 3.64 -1.22
C LYS A 66 4.40 3.13 -0.98
N ILE A 67 5.13 2.77 -2.04
CA ILE A 67 6.51 2.28 -1.93
C ILE A 67 7.46 3.36 -1.39
N ILE A 68 7.27 4.64 -1.75
CA ILE A 68 8.14 5.72 -1.26
C ILE A 68 8.13 5.83 0.27
N LYS A 69 6.94 5.77 0.90
CA LYS A 69 6.81 5.84 2.36
C LYS A 69 7.53 4.67 3.02
N LEU A 70 7.43 3.49 2.42
CA LEU A 70 8.16 2.31 2.85
C LEU A 70 9.67 2.51 2.69
N LEU A 71 10.14 2.89 1.51
CA LEU A 71 11.56 3.06 1.21
C LEU A 71 12.18 4.06 2.17
N TYR A 72 11.50 5.16 2.46
CA TYR A 72 11.99 6.12 3.46
C TYR A 72 12.11 5.49 4.84
N GLY A 73 11.07 4.77 5.30
CA GLY A 73 11.13 4.02 6.56
C GLY A 73 12.28 3.00 6.59
N LEU A 74 12.52 2.33 5.46
CA LEU A 74 13.61 1.36 5.30
C LEU A 74 14.99 2.04 5.33
N THR A 75 15.13 3.22 4.72
CA THR A 75 16.38 4.01 4.81
C THR A 75 16.69 4.42 6.25
N ILE A 76 15.70 4.88 7.01
CA ILE A 76 15.88 5.23 8.44
C ILE A 76 16.26 3.98 9.25
N PHE A 77 15.57 2.86 9.01
CA PHE A 77 15.83 1.60 9.70
C PHE A 77 17.27 1.12 9.49
N PHE A 78 17.74 1.05 8.24
CA PHE A 78 19.11 0.65 7.94
C PHE A 78 20.13 1.67 8.42
N ALA A 79 19.87 2.98 8.30
CA ALA A 79 20.75 4.00 8.86
C ALA A 79 20.94 3.83 10.37
N GLY A 80 19.86 3.49 11.10
CA GLY A 80 19.93 3.19 12.53
C GLY A 80 20.79 1.96 12.83
N ILE A 81 20.61 0.88 12.08
CA ILE A 81 21.45 -0.34 12.23
C ILE A 81 22.92 -0.02 11.94
N THR A 82 23.22 0.71 10.86
CA THR A 82 24.58 1.13 10.53
C THR A 82 25.20 1.95 11.65
N ALA A 83 24.45 2.90 12.23
CA ALA A 83 24.91 3.69 13.36
C ALA A 83 25.25 2.81 14.58
N LEU A 84 24.39 1.84 14.92
CA LEU A 84 24.66 0.90 16.02
C LEU A 84 25.90 0.02 15.76
N ILE A 85 26.08 -0.45 14.53
CA ILE A 85 27.27 -1.23 14.15
C ILE A 85 28.54 -0.40 14.30
N ILE A 86 28.54 0.86 13.85
CA ILE A 86 29.69 1.78 14.01
C ILE A 86 30.03 1.95 15.49
N ILE A 87 29.03 2.11 16.36
CA ILE A 87 29.24 2.22 17.81
C ILE A 87 29.89 0.94 18.36
N MET A 88 29.36 -0.24 18.01
CA MET A 88 29.92 -1.52 18.46
C MET A 88 31.37 -1.70 18.02
N ILE A 89 31.68 -1.41 16.75
CA ILE A 89 33.03 -1.46 16.22
C ILE A 89 33.95 -0.49 16.97
N GLY A 90 33.48 0.74 17.24
CA GLY A 90 34.25 1.74 17.95
C GLY A 90 34.63 1.33 19.37
N PHE A 91 33.67 0.78 20.13
CA PHE A 91 33.94 0.27 21.48
C PHE A 91 34.77 -1.02 21.49
N SER A 92 34.70 -1.84 20.44
CA SER A 92 35.57 -3.01 20.30
C SER A 92 37.05 -2.66 20.14
N ALA A 93 37.37 -1.43 19.71
CA ALA A 93 38.75 -0.96 19.63
C ALA A 93 39.25 -0.44 20.99
N HIS A 94 38.64 0.62 21.52
CA HIS A 94 38.87 1.12 22.88
C HIS A 94 37.85 2.21 23.25
N ALA A 95 37.74 2.54 24.54
CA ALA A 95 36.73 3.47 25.06
C ALA A 95 36.72 4.85 24.38
N GLY A 96 37.90 5.45 24.14
CA GLY A 96 38.00 6.76 23.49
C GLY A 96 37.39 6.79 22.08
N VAL A 97 37.69 5.80 21.24
CA VAL A 97 37.10 5.70 19.90
C VAL A 97 35.61 5.39 19.99
N GLY A 98 35.17 4.54 20.92
CA GLY A 98 33.75 4.27 21.16
C GLY A 98 32.95 5.52 21.52
N ILE A 99 33.48 6.38 22.39
CA ILE A 99 32.84 7.64 22.79
C ILE A 99 32.73 8.61 21.60
N VAL A 100 33.80 8.77 20.82
CA VAL A 100 33.78 9.60 19.61
C VAL A 100 32.79 9.05 18.58
N ALA A 101 32.76 7.73 18.41
CA ALA A 101 31.82 7.05 17.52
C ALA A 101 30.36 7.29 17.95
N LEU A 102 30.06 7.19 19.25
CA LEU A 102 28.72 7.35 19.80
C LEU A 102 28.21 8.81 19.78
N LEU A 103 29.06 9.78 20.12
CA LEU A 103 28.63 11.18 20.25
C LEU A 103 28.72 11.98 18.95
N ILE A 104 29.63 11.62 18.05
CA ILE A 104 29.91 12.43 16.87
C ILE A 104 29.65 11.63 15.60
N VAL A 105 30.35 10.51 15.40
CA VAL A 105 30.34 9.81 14.11
C VAL A 105 28.99 9.19 13.81
N ALA A 106 28.40 8.44 14.74
CA ALA A 106 27.14 7.73 14.52
C ALA A 106 25.96 8.69 14.29
N PRO A 107 25.75 9.77 15.09
CA PRO A 107 24.71 10.77 14.79
C PRO A 107 24.93 11.48 13.45
N LEU A 108 26.18 11.82 13.12
CA LEU A 108 26.52 12.48 11.87
C LEU A 108 26.25 11.58 10.66
N ILE A 109 26.71 10.33 10.70
CA ILE A 109 26.48 9.35 9.64
C ILE A 109 24.99 9.03 9.51
N PHE A 110 24.27 8.85 10.61
CA PHE A 110 22.83 8.65 10.60
C PHE A 110 22.11 9.82 9.90
N LEU A 111 22.40 11.05 10.32
CA LEU A 111 21.77 12.25 9.76
C LEU A 111 22.09 12.43 8.28
N ILE A 112 23.35 12.29 7.88
CA ILE A 112 23.76 12.37 6.46
C ILE A 112 23.06 11.28 5.65
N SER A 113 22.96 10.05 6.17
CA SER A 113 22.33 8.93 5.46
C SER A 113 20.83 9.16 5.26
N VAL A 114 20.14 9.69 6.28
CA VAL A 114 18.71 10.03 6.20
C VAL A 114 18.46 11.19 5.25
N ILE A 115 19.29 12.25 5.28
CA ILE A 115 19.21 13.38 4.35
C ILE A 115 19.45 12.90 2.92
N TYR A 116 20.51 12.12 2.70
CA TYR A 116 20.83 11.56 1.39
C TYR A 116 19.68 10.70 0.85
N GLY A 117 19.16 9.79 1.68
CA GLY A 117 17.98 8.98 1.34
C GLY A 117 16.75 9.84 1.03
N ARG A 118 16.55 10.94 1.75
CA ARG A 118 15.46 11.90 1.51
C ARG A 118 15.58 12.55 0.13
N VAL A 119 16.76 13.08 -0.20
CA VAL A 119 17.03 13.73 -1.48
C VAL A 119 16.87 12.75 -2.63
N LEU A 120 17.39 11.52 -2.50
CA LEU A 120 17.22 10.49 -3.51
C LEU A 120 15.75 10.16 -3.78
N LEU A 121 14.95 9.97 -2.72
CA LEU A 121 13.52 9.69 -2.87
C LEU A 121 12.77 10.87 -3.50
N GLU A 122 13.14 12.10 -3.16
CA GLU A 122 12.57 13.29 -3.79
C GLU A 122 12.87 13.36 -5.28
N ILE A 123 14.11 13.08 -5.68
CA ILE A 123 14.49 13.00 -7.10
C ILE A 123 13.70 11.90 -7.82
N ILE A 124 13.57 10.72 -7.21
CA ILE A 124 12.80 9.60 -7.77
C ILE A 124 11.32 10.01 -7.97
N ILE A 125 10.71 10.65 -6.97
CA ILE A 125 9.32 11.16 -7.05
C ILE A 125 9.17 12.16 -8.19
N VAL A 126 10.11 13.10 -8.31
CA VAL A 126 10.08 14.12 -9.35
C VAL A 126 10.13 13.48 -10.74
N ILE A 127 11.00 12.49 -10.95
CA ILE A 127 11.08 11.76 -12.22
C ILE A 127 9.75 11.07 -12.55
N PHE A 128 9.14 10.37 -11.58
CA PHE A 128 7.86 9.72 -11.79
C PHE A 128 6.72 10.71 -12.10
N ARG A 129 6.68 11.85 -11.39
CA ARG A 129 5.70 12.93 -11.69
C ARG A 129 5.87 13.49 -13.10
N ILE A 130 7.11 13.65 -13.55
CA ILE A 130 7.38 14.09 -14.93
C ILE A 130 6.89 13.03 -15.94
N ALA A 131 7.13 11.75 -15.67
CA ALA A 131 6.65 10.67 -16.54
C ALA A 131 5.11 10.64 -16.65
N GLU A 132 4.40 10.85 -15.53
CA GLU A 132 2.93 10.96 -15.50
C GLU A 132 2.45 12.13 -16.36
N HIS A 133 3.04 13.33 -16.19
CA HIS A 133 2.68 14.50 -17.00
C HIS A 133 2.98 14.32 -18.50
N LEU A 134 4.09 13.66 -18.86
CA LEU A 134 4.40 13.34 -20.26
C LEU A 134 3.37 12.37 -20.85
N ALA A 135 2.92 11.39 -20.08
CA ALA A 135 1.89 10.43 -20.52
C ALA A 135 0.54 11.13 -20.76
N GLU A 136 0.15 12.06 -19.88
CA GLU A 136 -1.07 12.86 -20.03
C GLU A 136 -1.04 13.73 -21.30
N MET A 137 0.06 14.44 -21.56
CA MET A 137 0.21 15.26 -22.77
C MET A 137 0.20 14.40 -24.05
N ALA A 138 0.82 13.21 -24.03
CA ALA A 138 0.79 12.30 -25.16
C ALA A 138 -0.62 11.77 -25.46
N GLN A 139 -1.48 11.62 -24.45
CA GLN A 139 -2.89 11.27 -24.64
C GLN A 139 -3.69 12.44 -25.22
N GLN A 140 -3.49 13.66 -24.70
CA GLN A 140 -4.17 14.86 -25.21
C GLN A 140 -3.86 15.11 -26.70
N GLY A 141 -2.58 15.00 -27.09
CA GLY A 141 -2.18 15.15 -28.50
C GLY A 141 -2.77 14.09 -29.45
N LYS A 142 -3.19 12.92 -28.94
CA LYS A 142 -3.94 11.92 -29.74
C LYS A 142 -5.41 12.30 -29.90
N ILE A 143 -6.02 12.96 -28.92
CA ILE A 143 -7.42 13.40 -28.98
C ILE A 143 -7.57 14.55 -29.97
N GLU A 144 -6.66 15.52 -29.95
CA GLU A 144 -6.66 16.67 -30.86
C GLU A 144 -6.54 16.25 -32.34
N LYS A 145 -5.68 15.27 -32.65
CA LYS A 145 -5.57 14.70 -33.99
C LYS A 145 -6.81 13.94 -34.47
N LYS A 146 -7.76 13.62 -33.59
CA LYS A 146 -9.02 12.94 -33.93
C LYS A 146 -10.17 13.93 -34.18
N HIS A 147 -9.95 15.23 -33.93
CA HIS A 147 -10.91 16.32 -34.13
C HIS A 147 -10.31 17.49 -34.97
N PRO A 148 -9.57 17.25 -36.06
CA PRO A 148 -8.98 18.36 -36.80
C PRO A 148 -10.01 19.20 -37.55
N ASP A 149 -11.10 18.62 -38.08
CA ASP A 149 -12.06 19.34 -38.91
C ASP A 149 -13.45 18.65 -38.89
N GLU A 150 -14.38 19.13 -38.06
CA GLU A 150 -15.85 19.09 -38.32
C GLU A 150 -16.34 20.52 -38.55
#